data_AF-A0A2P6PP27-F1
#
_entry.id   AF-A0A2P6PP27-F1
#
_cell.length_a   1.000
_cell.length_b   1.000
_cell.length_c   1.000
_cell.angle_alpha   90.00
_cell.angle_beta   90.00
_cell.angle_gamma   90.00
#
_symmetry.space_group_name_H-M   'P 1'
#
loop_
_entity.id
_entity.type
_entity.pdbx_description
1 polymer ?
#
loop_
_entity_poly.entity_id
_entity_poly.type
_entity_poly.pdbx_seq_one_letter_code
_entity_poly.pdbx_strand_id
1 'polypeptide(L)'
;MDNIVDSLNNAYQEFVVAAANVLEAKETSGGQKTTATDTALESFQQKWELFRVTCDQAEEFVESVKQRIGSECLVDEATGPVVGKSGQTTTTGLPPISAV
;
A
#
# COMPACT_ATOMS: atom_id res chain seq x y z
N MET A 1 9.07 -0.28 4.64
CA MET A 1 8.95 -0.45 3.18
C MET A 1 9.61 -1.77 2.78
N ASP A 2 10.91 -1.95 3.06
CA ASP A 2 11.62 -3.21 2.74
C ASP A 2 10.95 -4.45 3.34
N ASN A 3 10.50 -4.36 4.60
CA ASN A 3 9.79 -5.45 5.27
C ASN A 3 8.50 -5.92 4.56
N ILE A 4 7.79 -5.03 3.84
CA ILE A 4 6.55 -5.40 3.12
C ILE A 4 6.89 -6.19 1.87
N VAL A 5 7.90 -5.73 1.11
CA VAL A 5 8.37 -6.41 -0.10
C VAL A 5 8.96 -7.79 0.27
N ASP A 6 9.74 -7.86 1.35
CA ASP A 6 10.29 -9.12 1.87
C ASP A 6 9.18 -10.09 2.31
N SER A 7 8.16 -9.58 3.02
CA SER A 7 7.01 -10.38 3.45
C SER A 7 6.22 -10.91 2.26
N LEU A 8 5.98 -10.08 1.24
CA LEU A 8 5.30 -10.47 0.01
C LEU A 8 6.08 -11.55 -0.74
N ASN A 9 7.40 -11.38 -0.90
CA ASN A 9 8.25 -12.36 -1.55
C ASN A 9 8.26 -13.70 -0.79
N ASN A 10 8.34 -13.67 0.54
CA ASN A 10 8.29 -14.88 1.34
C ASN A 10 6.94 -15.60 1.20
N ALA A 11 5.83 -14.87 1.35
CA ALA A 11 4.48 -15.43 1.21
C ALA A 11 4.26 -16.03 -0.20
N TYR A 12 4.76 -15.38 -1.24
CA TYR A 12 4.74 -15.91 -2.61
C TYR A 12 5.51 -17.24 -2.73
N GLN A 13 6.74 -17.30 -2.21
CA GLN A 13 7.55 -18.53 -2.27
C GLN A 13 6.88 -19.66 -1.50
N GLU A 14 6.34 -19.41 -0.31
CA GLU A 14 5.65 -20.43 0.47
C GLU A 14 4.36 -20.93 -0.22
N PHE A 15 3.62 -20.03 -0.87
CA PHE A 15 2.45 -20.38 -1.68
C PHE A 15 2.83 -21.30 -2.85
N VAL A 16 3.89 -20.97 -3.60
CA VAL A 16 4.37 -21.77 -4.73
C VAL A 16 4.85 -23.15 -4.27
N VAL A 17 5.58 -23.22 -3.16
CA VAL A 17 6.01 -24.50 -2.57
C VAL A 17 4.80 -25.34 -2.16
N ALA A 18 3.79 -24.75 -1.52
CA ALA A 18 2.59 -25.49 -1.15
C ALA A 18 1.80 -26.00 -2.38
N ALA A 19 1.77 -25.21 -3.47
CA ALA A 19 1.17 -25.63 -4.74
C ALA A 19 1.91 -26.83 -5.35
N ALA A 20 3.25 -26.80 -5.36
CA ALA A 20 4.07 -27.91 -5.83
C ALA A 20 3.82 -29.18 -5.02
N ASN A 21 3.77 -29.08 -3.69
CA ASN A 21 3.48 -30.21 -2.81
C ASN A 21 2.12 -30.87 -3.10
N VAL A 22 1.09 -30.09 -3.45
CA VAL A 22 -0.22 -30.64 -3.87
C VAL A 22 -0.09 -31.43 -5.16
N LEU A 23 0.66 -30.93 -6.14
CA LEU A 23 0.86 -31.61 -7.42
C LEU A 23 1.66 -32.91 -7.24
N GLU A 24 2.74 -32.88 -6.46
CA GLU A 24 3.56 -34.06 -6.16
C GLU A 24 2.76 -35.12 -5.39
N ALA A 25 1.97 -34.69 -4.39
CA ALA A 25 1.11 -35.61 -3.63
C ALA A 25 0.05 -36.26 -4.52
N LYS A 26 -0.54 -35.50 -5.45
CA LYS A 26 -1.51 -36.00 -6.44
C LYS A 26 -0.89 -36.94 -7.46
N GLU A 27 0.32 -36.65 -7.93
CA GLU A 27 1.05 -37.52 -8.85
C GLU A 27 1.39 -38.85 -8.18
N THR A 28 1.93 -38.78 -6.96
CA THR A 28 2.31 -39.96 -6.16
C THR A 28 1.10 -40.85 -5.84
N SER A 29 -0.08 -40.27 -5.64
CA SER A 29 -1.31 -41.02 -5.37
C SER A 29 -2.02 -41.53 -6.63
N GLY A 30 -1.50 -41.27 -7.83
CA GLY A 30 -2.18 -41.60 -9.09
C GLY A 30 -3.53 -40.87 -9.24
N GLY A 31 -3.64 -39.68 -8.64
CA GLY A 31 -4.88 -38.89 -8.63
C GLY A 31 -5.91 -39.33 -7.58
N GLN A 32 -5.63 -40.37 -6.79
CA GLN A 32 -6.52 -40.80 -5.72
C GLN A 32 -6.50 -39.81 -4.54
N LYS A 33 -7.65 -39.64 -3.89
CA LYS A 33 -7.74 -38.88 -2.64
C LYS A 33 -7.08 -39.69 -1.52
N THR A 34 -6.06 -39.10 -0.91
CA THR A 34 -5.29 -39.68 0.21
C THR A 34 -5.15 -38.67 1.32
N THR A 35 -4.83 -39.13 2.54
CA THR A 35 -4.50 -38.24 3.66
C THR A 35 -3.37 -37.28 3.31
N ALA A 36 -2.35 -37.74 2.57
CA ALA A 36 -1.25 -36.88 2.12
C ALA A 36 -1.75 -35.76 1.18
N THR A 37 -2.66 -36.08 0.26
CA THR A 37 -3.25 -35.07 -0.64
C THR A 37 -4.13 -34.09 0.13
N ASP A 38 -4.91 -34.57 1.10
CA ASP A 38 -5.77 -33.72 1.94
C ASP A 38 -4.93 -32.76 2.80
N THR A 39 -3.86 -33.24 3.44
CA THR A 39 -2.93 -32.39 4.20
C THR A 39 -2.22 -31.37 3.31
N ALA A 40 -1.80 -31.76 2.10
CA ALA A 40 -1.18 -30.82 1.15
C ALA A 40 -2.17 -29.72 0.72
N LEU A 41 -3.44 -30.07 0.51
CA LEU A 41 -4.51 -29.12 0.15
C LEU A 41 -4.82 -28.13 1.28
N GLU A 42 -4.89 -28.59 2.52
CA GLU A 42 -5.09 -27.71 3.69
C GLU A 42 -3.93 -26.72 3.83
N SER A 43 -2.68 -27.20 3.67
CA SER A 43 -1.49 -26.35 3.70
C SER A 43 -1.49 -25.32 2.56
N PHE A 44 -1.84 -25.75 1.34
CA PHE A 44 -2.00 -24.86 0.19
C PHE A 44 -3.04 -23.77 0.45
N GLN A 45 -4.21 -24.12 0.99
CA GLN A 45 -5.26 -23.17 1.30
C GLN A 45 -4.79 -22.13 2.33
N GLN A 46 -4.06 -22.55 3.37
CA GLN A 46 -3.49 -21.65 4.37
C GLN A 46 -2.47 -20.68 3.75
N LYS A 47 -1.56 -21.19 2.92
CA LYS A 47 -0.50 -20.37 2.30
C LYS A 47 -1.05 -19.44 1.22
N TRP A 48 -2.09 -19.88 0.49
CA TRP A 48 -2.84 -19.03 -0.43
C TRP A 48 -3.49 -17.84 0.29
N GLU A 49 -4.16 -18.10 1.41
CA GLU A 49 -4.80 -17.04 2.18
C GLU A 49 -3.77 -16.03 2.72
N LEU A 50 -2.66 -16.54 3.26
CA LEU A 50 -1.56 -15.68 3.71
C LEU A 50 -1.00 -14.82 2.58
N PHE A 51 -0.77 -15.40 1.40
CA PHE A 51 -0.29 -14.68 0.23
C PHE A 51 -1.28 -13.58 -0.19
N ARG A 52 -2.59 -13.90 -0.23
CA ARG A 52 -3.64 -12.92 -0.56
C ARG A 52 -3.64 -11.73 0.40
N VAL A 53 -3.65 -11.98 1.71
CA VAL A 53 -3.61 -10.91 2.71
C VAL A 53 -2.34 -10.06 2.58
N THR A 54 -1.21 -10.66 2.22
CA THR A 54 0.04 -9.94 2.02
C THR A 54 0.01 -9.08 0.74
N CYS A 55 -0.66 -9.56 -0.31
CA CYS A 55 -0.93 -8.76 -1.51
C CYS A 55 -1.80 -7.53 -1.19
N ASP A 56 -2.87 -7.70 -0.41
CA ASP A 56 -3.75 -6.59 0.00
C ASP A 56 -2.94 -5.52 0.76
N GLN A 57 -2.09 -5.94 1.71
CA GLN A 57 -1.20 -5.03 2.44
C GLN A 57 -0.18 -4.32 1.53
N ALA A 58 0.36 -5.02 0.54
CA ALA A 58 1.28 -4.43 -0.43
C ALA A 58 0.57 -3.40 -1.32
N GLU A 59 -0.69 -3.64 -1.71
CA GLU A 59 -1.52 -2.69 -2.46
C GLU A 59 -1.81 -1.43 -1.62
N GLU A 60 -2.23 -1.59 -0.37
CA GLU A 60 -2.44 -0.46 0.55
C GLU A 60 -1.16 0.38 0.72
N PHE A 61 -0.01 -0.28 0.78
CA PHE A 61 1.27 0.39 0.87
C PHE A 61 1.58 1.21 -0.39
N VAL A 62 1.38 0.64 -1.59
CA VAL A 62 1.56 1.34 -2.86
C VAL A 62 0.62 2.55 -2.95
N GLU A 63 -0.64 2.39 -2.56
CA GLU A 63 -1.61 3.48 -2.52
C GLU A 63 -1.18 4.58 -1.53
N SER A 64 -0.68 4.21 -0.35
CA SER A 64 -0.14 5.17 0.63
C SER A 64 1.05 5.96 0.08
N VAL A 65 1.97 5.29 -0.62
CA VAL A 65 3.11 5.94 -1.27
C VAL A 65 2.65 6.86 -2.38
N LYS A 66 1.68 6.44 -3.20
CA LYS A 66 1.07 7.28 -4.25
C LYS A 66 0.43 8.54 -3.67
N GLN A 67 -0.32 8.43 -2.57
CA GLN A 67 -0.93 9.57 -1.89
C GLN A 67 0.12 10.52 -1.32
N ARG A 68 1.22 10.00 -0.75
CA ARG A 68 2.31 10.82 -0.23
C ARG A 68 2.97 11.62 -1.34
N ILE A 69 3.41 10.96 -2.41
CA ILE A 69 4.07 11.61 -3.56
C ILE A 69 3.10 12.58 -4.26
N GLY A 70 1.82 12.20 -4.41
CA GLY A 70 0.79 13.05 -5.01
C GLY A 70 0.44 14.28 -4.17
N SER A 71 0.47 14.15 -2.84
CA SER A 71 0.25 15.28 -1.91
C SER A 71 1.42 16.25 -1.89
N GLU A 72 2.66 15.76 -2.10
CA GLU A 72 3.85 16.59 -2.28
C GLU A 72 3.81 17.45 -3.57
N CYS A 73 2.82 17.24 -4.45
CA CYS A 73 2.60 18.01 -5.69
C CYS A 73 1.47 19.06 -5.59
N LEU A 74 0.69 19.10 -4.49
CA LEU A 74 -0.47 20.01 -4.34
C LEU A 74 -0.24 21.19 -3.38
N VAL A 75 1.01 21.58 -3.14
CA VAL A 75 1.34 22.82 -2.44
C VAL A 75 2.34 23.63 -3.25
N ASP A 76 1.90 24.23 -4.35
CA ASP A 76 2.14 25.65 -4.67
C ASP A 76 1.39 26.03 -5.96
N GLU A 77 0.37 26.89 -5.87
CA GLU A 77 0.16 28.01 -6.80
C GLU A 77 -1.10 28.83 -6.40
N ALA A 78 -1.17 29.40 -5.18
CA ALA A 78 -2.17 30.44 -4.90
C ALA A 78 -1.94 31.38 -3.70
N THR A 79 -0.85 31.27 -2.92
CA THR A 79 -0.58 32.32 -1.92
C THR A 79 0.92 32.53 -1.73
N GLY A 80 1.46 33.53 -2.44
CA GLY A 80 2.88 33.80 -2.57
C GLY A 80 3.61 34.14 -1.25
N PRO A 81 4.95 34.17 -1.29
CA PRO A 81 5.76 34.50 -0.13
C PRO A 81 5.63 36.00 0.17
N VAL A 82 4.91 36.36 1.23
CA VAL A 82 5.09 37.66 1.86
C VAL A 82 6.43 37.65 2.60
N VAL A 83 7.49 37.92 1.83
CA VAL A 83 8.76 38.39 2.37
C VAL A 83 8.47 39.64 3.19
N GLY A 84 8.66 39.52 4.50
CA GLY A 84 8.80 40.69 5.36
C GLY A 84 10.00 41.51 4.90
N LYS A 85 9.76 42.76 4.51
CA LYS A 85 10.79 43.79 4.49
C LYS A 85 10.28 45.07 5.16
N SER A 86 11.06 45.45 6.16
CA SER A 86 11.00 46.63 7.03
C SER A 86 10.64 47.94 6.32
N GLY A 87 9.73 48.70 6.94
CA GLY A 87 9.69 50.16 7.06
C GLY A 87 9.74 51.01 5.78
N GLN A 88 8.65 51.74 5.48
CA GLN A 88 8.60 53.21 5.45
C GLN A 88 7.18 53.71 5.10
N THR A 89 6.75 54.71 5.86
CA THR A 89 5.54 55.54 5.81
C THR A 89 5.11 56.04 4.43
N THR A 90 3.81 56.00 4.13
CA THR A 90 3.04 57.18 3.65
C THR A 90 1.54 56.97 3.81
N THR A 91 0.90 58.01 4.33
CA THR A 91 -0.51 58.25 4.62
C THR A 91 -1.43 58.25 3.40
N THR A 92 -2.59 57.59 3.51
CA THR A 92 -3.92 57.95 2.98
C THR A 92 -4.86 56.79 3.37
N GLY A 93 -5.83 56.87 4.28
CA GLY A 93 -6.75 57.97 4.55
C GLY A 93 -8.12 57.66 3.94
N LEU A 94 -8.82 56.61 4.39
CA LEU A 94 -10.24 56.41 4.12
C LEU A 94 -10.92 55.72 5.33
N PRO A 95 -11.96 56.33 5.95
CA PRO A 95 -12.69 55.74 7.08
C PRO A 95 -13.76 54.73 6.62
N PRO A 96 -14.25 53.85 7.52
CA PRO A 96 -15.29 52.88 7.19
C PRO A 96 -16.66 53.56 7.02
N ILE A 97 -17.33 53.28 5.90
CA ILE A 97 -18.72 53.69 5.66
C ILE A 97 -19.63 52.81 6.49
N SER A 98 -20.30 53.41 7.47
CA SER A 98 -21.47 52.85 8.15
C SER A 98 -22.70 53.06 7.26
N ALA A 99 -23.45 52.00 6.99
CA ALA A 99 -24.77 52.08 6.38
C ALA A 99 -25.78 51.29 7.22
N VAL A 100 -26.60 52.08 7.93
CA VAL A 100 -27.98 51.90 8.47
C VAL A 100 -28.40 50.52 8.97
#